data_AF-A0A9W8LQ09-F1
#
_entry.id   AF-A0A9W8LQ09-F1
#
_cell.length_a   1.000
_cell.length_b   1.000
_cell.length_c   1.000
_cell.angle_alpha   90.00
_cell.angle_beta   90.00
_cell.angle_gamma   90.00
#
_symmetry.space_group_name_H-M   'P 1'
#
loop_
_entity.id
_entity.type
_entity.pdbx_description
1 polymer ?
#
loop_
_entity_poly.entity_id
_entity_poly.type
_entity_poly.pdbx_seq_one_letter_code
_entity_poly.pdbx_strand_id
1 'polypeptide(L)'
;PNLGCFISRIGAFPDRLQNMYFNFVLLTRAIQKMEPYIAAYDYTTGVSRDDRAVKRLVPRMLKAVKKAGVIFDEKELFLGPSGRELKTEFQANFRNISRIMDCTGCEKCRLWGKTQTLGIGTALKALFSYPDRAFRGRFTSLDFKRNEIVALITTYFQFSRSLDAIEMFREMYQDIVTDWQASQTTQAI
;
A
#
# COMPACT_ATOMS: atom_id res chain seq x y z
N PRO A 1 8.17 19.09 8.14
CA PRO A 1 7.81 18.00 9.09
C PRO A 1 7.26 18.61 10.38
N ASN A 2 6.16 18.08 10.95
CA ASN A 2 5.60 18.57 12.22
C ASN A 2 5.53 17.40 13.21
N LEU A 3 6.49 17.35 14.14
CA LEU A 3 6.65 16.23 15.07
C LEU A 3 5.49 16.16 16.09
N GLY A 4 5.00 17.28 16.61
CA GLY A 4 3.86 17.30 17.54
C GLY A 4 2.58 16.73 16.92
N CYS A 5 2.33 17.04 15.64
CA CYS A 5 1.24 16.43 14.88
C CYS A 5 1.46 14.92 14.69
N PHE A 6 2.68 14.49 14.36
CA PHE A 6 2.99 13.07 14.24
C PHE A 6 2.75 12.31 15.55
N ILE A 7 3.25 12.81 16.69
CA ILE A 7 3.08 12.16 17.99
C ILE A 7 1.59 12.04 18.34
N SER A 8 0.84 13.15 18.23
CA SER A 8 -0.59 13.19 18.60
C SER A 8 -1.51 12.40 17.67
N ARG A 9 -1.06 12.04 16.45
CA ARG A 9 -1.88 11.31 15.47
C ARG A 9 -1.41 9.89 15.20
N ILE A 10 -0.13 9.60 15.33
CA ILE A 10 0.47 8.31 14.95
C ILE A 10 1.40 7.79 16.05
N GLY A 11 2.39 8.59 16.47
CA GLY A 11 3.45 8.13 17.37
C GLY A 11 2.95 7.58 18.72
N ALA A 12 1.91 8.19 19.29
CA ALA A 12 1.29 7.74 20.54
C ALA A 12 0.35 6.51 20.37
N PHE A 13 0.15 6.00 19.16
CA PHE A 13 -0.83 4.97 18.82
C PHE A 13 -0.17 3.80 18.06
N PRO A 14 0.43 2.83 18.77
CA PRO A 14 1.17 1.72 18.14
C PRO A 14 0.33 0.87 17.18
N ASP A 15 -0.96 0.72 17.43
CA ASP A 15 -1.92 0.01 16.58
C ASP A 15 -2.02 0.63 15.18
N ARG A 16 -2.00 1.97 15.08
CA ARG A 16 -2.04 2.67 13.78
C ARG A 16 -0.78 2.40 12.97
N LEU A 17 0.37 2.33 13.65
CA LEU A 17 1.64 2.00 13.03
C LEU A 17 1.65 0.56 12.52
N GLN A 18 1.21 -0.39 13.35
CA GLN A 18 1.07 -1.79 12.96
C GLN A 18 0.16 -1.95 11.73
N ASN A 19 -0.99 -1.26 11.72
CA ASN A 19 -1.91 -1.27 10.58
C ASN A 19 -1.28 -0.68 9.30
N MET A 20 -0.40 0.32 9.42
CA MET A 20 0.34 0.87 8.27
C MET A 20 1.29 -0.17 7.68
N TYR A 21 2.06 -0.87 8.51
CA TYR A 21 2.94 -1.96 8.08
C TYR A 21 2.16 -3.13 7.49
N PHE A 22 1.06 -3.54 8.13
CA PHE A 22 0.20 -4.61 7.62
C PHE A 22 -0.30 -4.30 6.20
N ASN A 23 -0.83 -3.09 5.98
CA ASN A 23 -1.29 -2.67 4.66
C ASN A 23 -0.16 -2.66 3.63
N PHE A 24 1.04 -2.22 4.01
CA PHE A 24 2.20 -2.26 3.12
C PHE A 24 2.59 -3.70 2.74
N VAL A 25 2.60 -4.62 3.68
CA VAL A 25 2.88 -6.05 3.43
C VAL A 25 1.80 -6.67 2.54
N LEU A 26 0.52 -6.39 2.81
CA LEU A 26 -0.62 -6.85 2.00
C LEU A 26 -0.49 -6.38 0.54
N LEU A 27 -0.20 -5.09 0.33
CA LEU A 27 0.01 -4.51 -1.00
C LEU A 27 1.23 -5.13 -1.70
N THR A 28 2.34 -5.31 -0.96
CA THR A 28 3.56 -5.97 -1.46
C THR A 28 3.23 -7.37 -1.95
N ARG A 29 2.49 -8.16 -1.15
CA ARG A 29 2.10 -9.52 -1.50
C ARG A 29 1.21 -9.56 -2.75
N ALA A 30 0.25 -8.64 -2.87
CA ALA A 30 -0.58 -8.54 -4.07
C ALA A 30 0.25 -8.25 -5.32
N ILE A 31 1.20 -7.32 -5.25
CA ILE A 31 2.11 -7.00 -6.36
C ILE A 31 3.01 -8.20 -6.71
N GLN A 32 3.51 -8.94 -5.71
CA GLN A 32 4.27 -10.19 -5.95
C GLN A 32 3.44 -11.22 -6.69
N LYS A 33 2.20 -11.45 -6.26
CA LYS A 33 1.28 -12.41 -6.91
C LYS A 33 0.94 -12.00 -8.34
N MET A 34 0.78 -10.70 -8.57
CA MET A 34 0.47 -10.11 -9.88
C MET A 34 1.71 -9.88 -10.76
N GLU A 35 2.94 -10.22 -10.31
CA GLU A 35 4.20 -9.91 -11.01
C GLU A 35 4.13 -10.17 -12.52
N PRO A 36 3.72 -11.36 -13.01
CA PRO A 36 3.78 -11.63 -14.44
C PRO A 36 2.77 -10.80 -15.23
N TYR A 37 1.62 -10.49 -14.62
CA TYR A 37 0.59 -9.65 -15.24
C TYR A 37 1.03 -8.19 -15.31
N ILE A 38 1.57 -7.64 -14.21
CA ILE A 38 2.08 -6.27 -14.15
C ILE A 38 3.25 -6.09 -15.12
N ALA A 39 4.11 -7.10 -15.28
CA ALA A 39 5.23 -7.07 -16.22
C ALA A 39 4.79 -7.07 -17.69
N ALA A 40 3.72 -7.80 -18.02
CA ALA A 40 3.19 -7.92 -19.38
C ALA A 40 2.15 -6.84 -19.75
N TYR A 41 1.71 -6.04 -18.77
CA TYR A 41 0.67 -5.04 -18.98
C TYR A 41 1.13 -3.91 -19.92
N ASP A 42 0.22 -3.46 -20.80
CA ASP A 42 0.50 -2.33 -21.69
C ASP A 42 0.26 -0.99 -20.97
N TYR A 43 1.36 -0.30 -20.66
CA TYR A 43 1.35 1.02 -20.05
C TYR A 43 1.36 2.18 -21.05
N THR A 44 1.31 1.92 -22.35
CA THR A 44 1.43 2.96 -23.37
C THR A 44 0.40 4.06 -23.16
N THR A 45 0.86 5.31 -23.23
CA THR A 45 0.06 6.54 -23.12
C THR A 45 0.12 7.38 -24.39
N GLY A 46 1.05 7.08 -25.30
CA GLY A 46 1.36 7.89 -26.48
C GLY A 46 2.47 8.92 -26.23
N VAL A 47 2.88 9.11 -24.98
CA VAL A 47 3.99 10.01 -24.62
C VAL A 47 5.28 9.21 -24.50
N SER A 48 6.13 9.27 -25.53
CA SER A 48 7.31 8.39 -25.65
C SER A 48 8.28 8.49 -24.47
N ARG A 49 8.42 9.66 -23.84
CA ARG A 49 9.29 9.86 -22.67
C ARG A 49 8.79 9.04 -21.47
N ASP A 50 7.51 9.14 -21.18
CA ASP A 50 6.89 8.53 -20.00
C ASP A 50 6.75 7.02 -20.22
N ASP A 51 6.36 6.60 -21.43
CA ASP A 51 6.29 5.18 -21.81
C ASP A 51 7.67 4.48 -21.67
N ARG A 52 8.77 5.16 -22.06
CA ARG A 52 10.14 4.65 -21.84
C ARG A 52 10.49 4.58 -20.35
N ALA A 53 10.09 5.58 -19.57
CA ALA A 53 10.35 5.61 -18.13
C ALA A 53 9.64 4.44 -17.43
N VAL A 54 8.36 4.20 -17.73
CA VAL A 54 7.57 3.11 -17.14
C VAL A 54 8.13 1.75 -17.53
N LYS A 55 8.46 1.53 -18.80
CA LYS A 55 9.12 0.29 -19.28
C LYS A 55 10.40 -0.05 -18.53
N ARG A 56 11.13 0.96 -18.04
CA ARG A 56 12.34 0.78 -17.23
C ARG A 56 12.06 0.62 -15.73
N LEU A 57 11.10 1.37 -15.18
CA LEU A 57 10.86 1.46 -13.74
C LEU A 57 10.02 0.29 -13.21
N VAL A 58 9.02 -0.18 -13.95
CA VAL A 58 8.14 -1.28 -13.50
C VAL A 58 8.95 -2.57 -13.22
N PRO A 59 9.85 -3.05 -14.11
CA PRO A 59 10.65 -4.23 -13.80
C PRO A 59 11.57 -4.05 -12.58
N ARG A 60 12.10 -2.85 -12.35
CA ARG A 60 12.93 -2.54 -11.18
C ARG A 60 12.13 -2.61 -9.89
N MET A 61 10.92 -2.04 -9.89
CA MET A 61 9.99 -2.13 -8.77
C MET A 61 9.64 -3.59 -8.47
N LEU A 62 9.28 -4.38 -9.49
CA LEU A 62 8.97 -5.80 -9.34
C LEU A 62 10.15 -6.60 -8.77
N LYS A 63 11.38 -6.33 -9.23
CA LYS A 63 12.59 -6.94 -8.69
C LYS A 63 12.81 -6.61 -7.21
N ALA A 64 12.59 -5.35 -6.82
CA ALA A 64 12.70 -4.92 -5.42
C ALA A 64 11.65 -5.61 -4.53
N VAL A 65 10.40 -5.64 -4.99
CA VAL A 65 9.28 -6.31 -4.31
C VAL A 65 9.54 -7.81 -4.16
N LYS A 66 10.14 -8.47 -5.16
CA LYS A 66 10.52 -9.88 -5.10
C LYS A 66 11.66 -10.16 -4.12
N LYS A 67 12.63 -9.24 -4.01
CA LYS A 67 13.75 -9.35 -3.06
C LYS A 67 13.29 -9.31 -1.60
N ALA A 68 12.16 -8.64 -1.31
CA ALA A 68 11.59 -8.59 0.04
C ALA A 68 11.15 -9.98 0.57
N GLY A 69 11.00 -10.98 -0.30
CA GLY A 69 10.51 -12.31 0.09
C GLY A 69 9.01 -12.33 0.36
N VAL A 70 8.45 -13.52 0.51
CA VAL A 70 7.03 -13.70 0.87
C VAL A 70 6.95 -13.69 2.40
N ILE A 71 6.48 -12.59 2.96
CA ILE A 71 6.39 -12.38 4.42
C ILE A 71 4.98 -12.71 4.95
N PHE A 72 4.01 -12.89 4.04
CA PHE A 72 2.61 -13.08 4.37
C PHE A 72 1.98 -14.12 3.45
N ASP A 73 1.44 -15.20 4.01
CA ASP A 73 0.60 -16.15 3.28
C ASP A 73 -0.85 -15.65 3.32
N GLU A 74 -1.34 -15.17 2.17
CA GLU A 74 -2.70 -14.68 2.07
C GLU A 74 -3.76 -15.73 2.38
N LYS A 75 -3.42 -17.02 2.23
CA LYS A 75 -4.36 -18.11 2.53
C LYS A 75 -4.72 -18.15 4.00
N GLU A 76 -3.86 -17.63 4.88
CA GLU A 76 -4.10 -17.54 6.31
C GLU A 76 -5.17 -16.49 6.67
N LEU A 77 -5.33 -15.43 5.86
CA LEU A 77 -6.21 -14.30 6.18
C LEU A 77 -7.70 -14.67 6.22
N PHE A 78 -8.12 -15.68 5.46
CA PHE A 78 -9.50 -16.12 5.37
C PHE A 78 -9.66 -17.63 5.59
N LEU A 79 -8.84 -18.20 6.48
CA LEU A 79 -9.02 -19.59 6.91
C LEU A 79 -10.38 -19.74 7.62
N GLY A 80 -11.26 -20.54 7.04
CA GLY A 80 -12.52 -20.92 7.67
C GLY A 80 -13.70 -21.08 6.71
N PRO A 81 -14.80 -21.71 7.15
CA PRO A 81 -16.00 -21.94 6.35
C PRO A 81 -16.63 -20.63 5.83
N SER A 82 -16.47 -19.52 6.55
CA SER A 82 -17.01 -18.20 6.19
C SER A 82 -16.10 -17.36 5.29
N GLY A 83 -14.94 -17.85 4.85
CA GLY A 83 -13.98 -17.05 4.07
C GLY A 83 -14.54 -16.52 2.73
N ARG A 84 -15.46 -17.26 2.09
CA ARG A 84 -16.16 -16.83 0.87
C ARG A 84 -17.19 -15.72 1.11
N GLU A 85 -17.92 -15.81 2.21
CA GLU A 85 -18.91 -14.80 2.62
C GLU A 85 -18.19 -13.51 3.00
N LEU A 86 -17.15 -13.63 3.82
CA LEU A 86 -16.32 -12.52 4.26
C LEU A 86 -15.69 -11.78 3.07
N LYS A 87 -15.22 -12.50 2.06
CA LYS A 87 -14.73 -11.89 0.81
C LYS A 87 -15.79 -11.04 0.10
N THR A 88 -17.04 -11.54 0.02
CA THR A 88 -18.14 -10.83 -0.65
C THR A 88 -18.53 -9.59 0.14
N GLU A 89 -18.59 -9.72 1.45
CA GLU A 89 -18.82 -8.61 2.38
C GLU A 89 -17.73 -7.53 2.26
N PHE A 90 -16.45 -7.93 2.24
CA PHE A 90 -15.34 -7.02 2.01
C PHE A 90 -15.49 -6.24 0.69
N GLN A 91 -15.83 -6.91 -0.41
CA GLN A 91 -16.05 -6.23 -1.69
C GLN A 91 -17.20 -5.22 -1.63
N ALA A 92 -18.30 -5.56 -0.95
CA ALA A 92 -19.42 -4.64 -0.75
C ALA A 92 -18.99 -3.43 0.11
N ASN A 93 -18.24 -3.67 1.19
CA ASN A 93 -17.75 -2.63 2.09
C ASN A 93 -16.81 -1.66 1.38
N PHE A 94 -15.88 -2.13 0.54
CA PHE A 94 -14.99 -1.25 -0.23
C PHE A 94 -15.75 -0.38 -1.24
N ARG A 95 -16.84 -0.89 -1.85
CA ARG A 95 -17.73 -0.07 -2.70
C ARG A 95 -18.46 0.99 -1.88
N ASN A 96 -18.92 0.64 -0.68
CA ASN A 96 -19.58 1.58 0.22
C ASN A 96 -18.62 2.66 0.72
N ILE A 97 -17.38 2.30 1.09
CA ILE A 97 -16.33 3.27 1.46
C ILE A 97 -16.06 4.23 0.29
N SER A 98 -15.98 3.73 -0.94
CA SER A 98 -15.79 4.59 -2.13
C SER A 98 -16.94 5.59 -2.32
N ARG A 99 -18.20 5.20 -2.00
CA ARG A 99 -19.35 6.12 -1.99
C ARG A 99 -19.26 7.15 -0.86
N ILE A 100 -18.78 6.78 0.31
CA ILE A 100 -18.55 7.73 1.42
C ILE A 100 -17.53 8.80 1.02
N MET A 101 -16.49 8.43 0.25
CA MET A 101 -15.51 9.40 -0.25
C MET A 101 -16.14 10.46 -1.17
N ASP A 102 -17.30 10.21 -1.79
CA ASP A 102 -18.03 11.22 -2.56
C ASP A 102 -18.59 12.35 -1.72
N CYS A 103 -18.80 12.12 -0.42
CA CYS A 103 -19.27 13.13 0.53
C CYS A 103 -18.13 14.00 1.10
N THR A 104 -16.88 13.78 0.68
CA THR A 104 -15.73 14.54 1.19
C THR A 104 -15.62 15.89 0.47
N GLY A 105 -15.79 17.00 1.19
CA GLY A 105 -15.72 18.35 0.62
C GLY A 105 -14.33 18.79 0.15
N CYS A 106 -13.27 18.17 0.65
CA CYS A 106 -11.90 18.40 0.19
C CYS A 106 -11.59 17.58 -1.07
N GLU A 107 -11.36 18.24 -2.21
CA GLU A 107 -11.12 17.56 -3.50
C GLU A 107 -9.87 16.67 -3.49
N LYS A 108 -8.75 17.15 -2.93
CA LYS A 108 -7.51 16.36 -2.81
C LYS A 108 -7.72 15.13 -1.92
N CYS A 109 -8.46 15.30 -0.83
CA CYS A 109 -8.77 14.23 0.11
C CYS A 109 -9.67 13.17 -0.54
N ARG A 110 -10.68 13.61 -1.31
CA ARG A 110 -11.53 12.73 -2.11
C ARG A 110 -10.73 11.95 -3.16
N LEU A 111 -9.82 12.62 -3.87
CA LEU A 111 -8.96 11.99 -4.88
C LEU A 111 -8.09 10.88 -4.26
N TRP A 112 -7.35 11.21 -3.20
CA TRP A 112 -6.46 10.25 -2.53
C TRP A 112 -7.24 9.14 -1.82
N GLY A 113 -8.33 9.48 -1.15
CA GLY A 113 -9.22 8.52 -0.50
C GLY A 113 -9.74 7.50 -1.50
N LYS A 114 -10.30 7.94 -2.63
CA LYS A 114 -10.77 7.02 -3.70
C LYS A 114 -9.65 6.20 -4.31
N THR A 115 -8.49 6.81 -4.57
CA THR A 115 -7.34 6.10 -5.15
C THR A 115 -6.84 5.01 -4.22
N GLN A 116 -6.70 5.30 -2.92
CA GLN A 116 -6.24 4.35 -1.91
C GLN A 116 -7.26 3.23 -1.66
N THR A 117 -8.55 3.57 -1.55
CA THR A 117 -9.63 2.58 -1.41
C THR A 117 -9.66 1.65 -2.62
N LEU A 118 -9.53 2.19 -3.84
CA LEU A 118 -9.47 1.38 -5.06
C LEU A 118 -8.22 0.48 -5.07
N GLY A 119 -7.04 1.03 -4.74
CA GLY A 119 -5.79 0.27 -4.73
C GLY A 119 -5.79 -0.90 -3.74
N ILE A 120 -6.30 -0.69 -2.52
CA ILE A 120 -6.47 -1.77 -1.53
C ILE A 120 -7.51 -2.79 -2.04
N GLY A 121 -8.62 -2.33 -2.60
CA GLY A 121 -9.63 -3.21 -3.19
C GLY A 121 -9.07 -4.07 -4.34
N THR A 122 -8.22 -3.50 -5.19
CA THR A 122 -7.52 -4.22 -6.27
C THR A 122 -6.54 -5.25 -5.71
N ALA A 123 -5.80 -4.92 -4.64
CA ALA A 123 -4.91 -5.86 -3.97
C ALA A 123 -5.69 -7.08 -3.43
N LEU A 124 -6.78 -6.83 -2.71
CA LEU A 124 -7.66 -7.90 -2.20
C LEU A 124 -8.27 -8.73 -3.34
N LYS A 125 -8.72 -8.08 -4.42
CA LYS A 125 -9.23 -8.78 -5.61
C LYS A 125 -8.17 -9.72 -6.19
N ALA A 126 -6.92 -9.27 -6.32
CA ALA A 126 -5.82 -10.09 -6.83
C ALA A 126 -5.48 -11.27 -5.92
N LEU A 127 -5.44 -11.05 -4.61
CA LEU A 127 -5.10 -12.08 -3.63
C LEU A 127 -6.18 -13.16 -3.54
N PHE A 128 -7.46 -12.78 -3.53
CA PHE A 128 -8.56 -13.67 -3.14
C PHE A 128 -9.52 -14.07 -4.26
N SER A 129 -9.45 -13.43 -5.42
CA SER A 129 -10.34 -13.76 -6.56
C SER A 129 -9.68 -14.60 -7.63
N TYR A 130 -8.35 -14.68 -7.64
CA TYR A 130 -7.62 -15.38 -8.66
C TYR A 130 -6.64 -16.38 -8.03
N PRO A 131 -6.66 -17.66 -8.46
CA PRO A 131 -5.63 -18.60 -8.06
C PRO A 131 -4.29 -18.22 -8.72
N ASP A 132 -3.17 -18.59 -8.13
CA ASP A 132 -1.83 -18.22 -8.60
C ASP A 132 -1.58 -18.59 -10.08
N ARG A 133 -2.16 -19.72 -10.53
CA ARG A 133 -2.09 -20.17 -11.93
C ARG A 133 -2.69 -19.19 -12.93
N ALA A 134 -3.67 -18.36 -12.52
CA ALA A 134 -4.27 -17.36 -13.39
C ALA A 134 -3.27 -16.28 -13.82
N PHE A 135 -2.26 -16.03 -13.00
CA PHE A 135 -1.18 -15.09 -13.28
C PHE A 135 0.02 -15.71 -14.03
N ARG A 136 -0.01 -17.01 -14.40
CA ARG A 136 1.10 -17.68 -15.11
C ARG A 136 0.76 -18.10 -16.55
N GLY A 137 -0.43 -17.75 -17.04
CA GLY A 137 -0.94 -18.16 -18.35
C GLY A 137 -1.27 -16.97 -19.26
N ARG A 138 -2.22 -17.16 -20.19
CA ARG A 138 -2.60 -16.15 -21.21
C ARG A 138 -3.37 -14.93 -20.67
N PHE A 139 -3.41 -14.72 -19.35
CA PHE A 139 -4.14 -13.66 -18.64
C PHE A 139 -5.62 -13.46 -19.00
N THR A 140 -6.23 -14.34 -19.81
CA THR A 140 -7.59 -14.17 -20.35
C THR A 140 -8.68 -14.19 -19.30
N SER A 141 -8.43 -14.82 -18.15
CA SER A 141 -9.36 -14.84 -17.02
C SER A 141 -9.21 -13.66 -16.08
N LEU A 142 -8.17 -12.83 -16.25
CA LEU A 142 -7.90 -11.67 -15.40
C LEU A 142 -8.61 -10.44 -15.96
N ASP A 143 -9.52 -9.86 -15.17
CA ASP A 143 -10.20 -8.61 -15.52
C ASP A 143 -9.74 -7.50 -14.59
N PHE A 144 -8.61 -6.87 -14.92
CA PHE A 144 -8.15 -5.65 -14.24
C PHE A 144 -8.19 -4.47 -15.20
N LYS A 145 -8.82 -3.37 -14.77
CA LYS A 145 -8.83 -2.11 -15.53
C LYS A 145 -7.54 -1.32 -15.29
N ARG A 146 -7.20 -0.42 -16.23
CA ARG A 146 -6.04 0.47 -16.10
C ARG A 146 -6.03 1.24 -14.78
N ASN A 147 -7.19 1.77 -14.38
CA ASN A 147 -7.33 2.51 -13.12
C ASN A 147 -7.08 1.63 -11.88
N GLU A 148 -7.40 0.33 -11.92
CA GLU A 148 -7.09 -0.59 -10.83
C GLU A 148 -5.57 -0.77 -10.70
N ILE A 149 -4.85 -0.96 -11.81
CA ILE A 149 -3.39 -1.13 -11.82
C ILE A 149 -2.68 0.14 -11.36
N VAL A 150 -3.11 1.30 -11.86
CA VAL A 150 -2.56 2.60 -11.45
C VAL A 150 -2.83 2.85 -9.96
N ALA A 151 -4.05 2.59 -9.49
CA ALA A 151 -4.42 2.77 -8.08
C ALA A 151 -3.62 1.84 -7.17
N LEU A 152 -3.41 0.57 -7.55
CA LEU A 152 -2.59 -0.38 -6.78
C LEU A 152 -1.16 0.14 -6.59
N ILE A 153 -0.48 0.49 -7.69
CA ILE A 153 0.91 0.96 -7.66
C ILE A 153 1.02 2.29 -6.91
N THR A 154 0.08 3.21 -7.14
CA THR A 154 0.06 4.52 -6.47
C THR A 154 -0.18 4.38 -4.96
N THR A 155 -1.08 3.47 -4.57
CA THR A 155 -1.35 3.19 -3.15
C THR A 155 -0.13 2.59 -2.49
N TYR A 156 0.50 1.59 -3.13
CA TYR A 156 1.75 1.01 -2.66
C TYR A 156 2.85 2.06 -2.43
N PHE A 157 3.03 2.97 -3.39
CA PHE A 157 3.96 4.09 -3.26
C PHE A 157 3.63 4.99 -2.06
N GLN A 158 2.36 5.31 -1.82
CA GLN A 158 1.97 6.15 -0.68
C GLN A 158 2.20 5.48 0.67
N PHE A 159 1.97 4.18 0.78
CA PHE A 159 2.34 3.44 1.99
C PHE A 159 3.87 3.39 2.16
N SER A 160 4.64 3.15 1.09
CA SER A 160 6.11 3.21 1.14
C SER A 160 6.61 4.55 1.69
N ARG A 161 6.10 5.66 1.16
CA ARG A 161 6.47 7.01 1.63
C ARG A 161 6.02 7.29 3.06
N SER A 162 4.89 6.70 3.47
CA SER A 162 4.41 6.85 4.85
C SER A 162 5.36 6.17 5.82
N LEU A 163 5.90 4.99 5.47
CA LEU A 163 6.92 4.29 6.26
C LEU A 163 8.24 5.06 6.30
N ASP A 164 8.71 5.60 5.17
CA ASP A 164 9.91 6.46 5.15
C ASP A 164 9.72 7.70 6.05
N ALA A 165 8.54 8.31 6.01
CA ALA A 165 8.23 9.47 6.85
C ALA A 165 8.14 9.10 8.35
N ILE A 166 7.63 7.91 8.68
CA ILE A 166 7.63 7.41 10.05
C ILE A 166 9.07 7.29 10.57
N GLU A 167 9.98 6.72 9.79
CA GLU A 167 11.37 6.57 10.23
C GLU A 167 12.04 7.93 10.45
N MET A 168 11.87 8.87 9.52
CA MET A 168 12.30 10.26 9.71
C MET A 168 11.75 10.88 11.00
N PHE A 169 10.46 10.68 11.32
CA PHE A 169 9.88 11.22 12.56
C PHE A 169 10.39 10.50 13.82
N ARG A 170 10.74 9.22 13.72
CA ARG A 170 11.36 8.47 14.82
C ARG A 170 12.75 9.00 15.12
N GLU A 171 13.57 9.24 14.10
CA GLU A 171 14.89 9.88 14.23
C GLU A 171 14.77 11.25 14.91
N MET A 172 13.89 12.11 14.40
CA MET A 172 13.63 13.43 15.02
C MET A 172 13.22 13.35 16.50
N TYR A 173 12.47 12.31 16.89
CA TYR A 173 12.09 12.10 18.29
C TYR A 173 13.27 11.64 19.14
N GLN A 174 14.12 10.73 18.63
CA GLN A 174 15.31 10.25 19.33
C GLN A 174 16.33 11.36 19.56
N ASP A 175 16.51 12.26 18.60
CA ASP A 175 17.40 13.41 18.71
C ASP A 175 16.98 14.31 19.89
N ILE A 176 15.68 14.64 19.98
CA ILE A 176 15.14 15.47 21.09
C ILE A 176 15.34 14.79 22.45
N VAL A 177 15.09 13.48 22.52
CA VAL A 177 15.26 12.72 23.78
C VAL A 177 16.73 12.72 24.19
N THR A 178 17.64 12.53 23.23
CA THR A 178 19.09 12.50 23.47
C THR A 178 19.60 13.87 23.92
N ASP A 179 19.19 14.95 23.25
CA ASP A 179 19.54 16.33 23.61
C ASP A 179 19.02 16.68 25.02
N TRP A 180 17.79 16.28 25.34
CA TRP A 180 17.23 16.48 26.67
C TRP A 180 18.02 15.74 27.74
N GLN A 181 18.37 14.46 27.51
CA GLN A 181 19.19 13.67 28.43
C GLN A 181 20.60 14.27 28.63
N ALA A 182 21.22 14.77 27.56
CA ALA A 182 22.52 15.44 27.62
C ALA A 182 22.45 16.75 28.42
N SER A 183 21.37 17.53 28.26
CA SER A 183 21.15 18.78 29.01
C SER A 183 20.97 18.54 30.51
N GLN A 184 20.29 17.46 30.91
CA GLN A 184 20.13 17.09 32.32
C GLN A 184 21.42 16.60 32.97
N THR A 185 22.24 15.86 32.21
CA THR A 185 23.54 15.38 32.70
C THR A 185 24.51 16.56 32.92
N THR A 186 24.43 17.59 32.06
CA THR A 186 25.28 18.79 32.18
C THR A 186 24.87 19.70 33.35
N GLN A 187 23.60 19.69 33.76
CA GLN A 187 23.11 20.47 34.91
C GLN A 187 23.31 19.76 36.27
N ALA A 188 23.68 18.48 36.26
CA ALA A 188 23.90 17.67 37.45
C ALA A 188 25.38 17.59 37.88
N ILE A 189 26.28 18.28 37.17
CA ILE A 189 27.72 18.42 37.44
C ILE A 189 28.00 19.89 37.77
#